data_AF-A0A2D7J1W9-F1
#
_entry.id   AF-A0A2D7J1W9-F1
#
_cell.length_a   1.000
_cell.length_b   1.000
_cell.length_c   1.000
_cell.angle_alpha   90.00
_cell.angle_beta   90.00
_cell.angle_gamma   90.00
#
_symmetry.space_group_name_H-M   'P 1'
#
loop_
_entity.id
_entity.type
_entity.pdbx_description
1 polymer ?
#
loop_
_entity_poly.entity_id
_entity_poly.type
_entity_poly.pdbx_seq_one_letter_code
_entity_poly.pdbx_strand_id
1 'polypeptide(L)'
;MKPLQWVGAALLGLLSETGRLAAFIGRVKISAVSFPLYFGEIVRQCIKIGYYSLPVVGLTAVFIGAALALNIYVGGSRFNAEQFLPNIVVLGITRELGPVIAGLMLAGRVSAGIAAEIGTMKVTEQIDALDTLSTSPYRYLYAPRLWAAIITLPILVFVADVIGVAGGYLVATGTLDFNGDLYIRNTMNYVTGGDIFGGLIKAAVFGAIVSLMGCYHGQNSEGGASGVGRAATLAVVSSAVLIFFSNFLLTTLFTRIGL
;
A
#
# COMPACT_ATOMS: atom_id res chain seq x y z
N MET A 1 5.46 -23.84 -37.49
CA MET A 1 4.46 -24.24 -36.46
C MET A 1 4.90 -23.97 -35.01
N LYS A 2 6.05 -23.33 -34.74
CA LYS A 2 6.57 -23.09 -33.37
C LYS A 2 6.06 -21.84 -32.60
N PRO A 3 5.69 -20.71 -33.23
CA PRO A 3 5.32 -19.51 -32.46
C PRO A 3 3.94 -19.63 -31.81
N LEU A 4 2.97 -20.28 -32.49
CA LEU A 4 1.61 -20.44 -31.96
C LEU A 4 1.56 -21.33 -30.71
N GLN A 5 2.39 -22.38 -30.66
CA GLN A 5 2.50 -23.25 -29.48
C GLN A 5 3.11 -22.51 -28.28
N TRP A 6 4.13 -21.68 -28.52
CA TRP A 6 4.75 -20.89 -27.45
C TRP A 6 3.79 -19.83 -26.90
N VAL A 7 3.06 -19.14 -27.78
CA VAL A 7 2.00 -18.20 -27.40
C VAL A 7 0.88 -18.92 -26.64
N GLY A 8 0.45 -20.10 -27.11
CA GLY A 8 -0.56 -20.90 -26.42
C GLY A 8 -0.12 -21.34 -25.02
N ALA A 9 1.12 -21.83 -24.87
CA ALA A 9 1.68 -22.21 -23.59
C ALA A 9 1.83 -21.02 -22.64
N ALA A 10 2.26 -19.86 -23.14
CA ALA A 10 2.38 -18.64 -22.35
C ALA A 10 1.01 -18.13 -21.87
N LEU A 11 0.00 -18.12 -22.75
CA LEU A 11 -1.37 -17.72 -22.42
C LEU A 11 -1.98 -18.65 -21.36
N LEU A 12 -1.88 -19.97 -21.57
CA LEU A 12 -2.39 -20.96 -20.62
C LEU A 12 -1.65 -20.87 -19.27
N GLY A 13 -0.34 -20.66 -19.29
CA GLY A 13 0.45 -20.40 -18.09
C GLY A 13 -0.06 -19.19 -17.31
N LEU A 14 -0.25 -18.06 -18.00
CA LEU A 14 -0.73 -16.81 -17.39
C LEU A 14 -2.14 -16.96 -16.82
N LEU A 15 -3.05 -17.60 -17.56
CA LEU A 15 -4.40 -17.93 -17.09
C LEU A 15 -4.36 -18.82 -15.85
N SER A 16 -3.47 -19.82 -15.81
CA SER A 16 -3.34 -20.73 -14.67
C SER A 16 -2.80 -20.05 -13.40
N GLU A 17 -1.83 -19.14 -13.55
CA GLU A 17 -1.27 -18.37 -12.42
C GLU A 17 -2.32 -17.40 -11.89
N THR A 18 -3.01 -16.69 -12.80
CA THR A 18 -4.09 -15.77 -12.44
C THR A 18 -5.23 -16.50 -11.73
N GLY A 19 -5.61 -17.70 -12.22
CA GLY A 19 -6.61 -18.55 -11.59
C GLY A 19 -6.21 -19.02 -10.18
N ARG A 20 -4.95 -19.42 -10.00
CA ARG A 20 -4.40 -19.79 -8.68
C ARG A 20 -4.41 -18.61 -7.70
N LEU A 21 -3.99 -17.44 -8.16
CA LEU A 21 -4.00 -16.21 -7.36
C LEU A 21 -5.43 -15.81 -6.98
N ALA A 22 -6.37 -15.84 -7.92
CA ALA A 22 -7.78 -15.55 -7.66
C ALA A 22 -8.39 -16.53 -6.64
N ALA A 23 -8.13 -17.82 -6.79
CA ALA A 23 -8.58 -18.85 -5.85
C ALA A 23 -7.97 -18.65 -4.45
N PHE A 24 -6.67 -18.33 -4.37
CA PHE A 24 -5.99 -18.02 -3.11
C PHE A 24 -6.63 -16.81 -2.42
N ILE A 25 -6.82 -15.70 -3.14
CA ILE A 25 -7.48 -14.50 -2.61
C ILE A 25 -8.89 -14.84 -2.12
N GLY A 26 -9.66 -15.62 -2.89
CA GLY A 26 -11.00 -16.06 -2.50
C GLY A 26 -10.99 -16.83 -1.16
N ARG A 27 -10.08 -17.80 -1.01
CA ARG A 27 -9.95 -18.58 0.23
C ARG A 27 -9.53 -17.73 1.43
N VAL A 28 -8.58 -16.81 1.24
CA VAL A 28 -8.14 -15.90 2.31
C VAL A 28 -9.30 -14.97 2.71
N LYS A 29 -10.04 -14.41 1.76
CA LYS A 29 -11.21 -13.56 2.05
C LYS A 29 -12.29 -14.30 2.82
N ILE A 30 -12.65 -15.51 2.38
CA ILE A 30 -13.62 -16.35 3.10
C ILE A 30 -13.12 -16.62 4.52
N SER A 31 -11.85 -16.98 4.67
CA SER A 31 -11.24 -17.26 5.97
C SER A 31 -11.16 -16.02 6.87
N ALA A 32 -10.97 -14.83 6.27
CA ALA A 32 -10.92 -13.55 6.97
C ALA A 32 -12.27 -13.10 7.52
N VAL A 33 -13.38 -13.62 6.99
CA VAL A 33 -14.74 -13.37 7.49
C VAL A 33 -15.24 -14.52 8.38
N SER A 34 -14.57 -15.67 8.38
CA SER A 34 -15.00 -16.88 9.09
C SER A 34 -14.59 -16.86 10.57
N PHE A 35 -15.57 -16.90 11.48
CA PHE A 35 -15.35 -16.88 12.93
C PHE A 35 -14.92 -18.25 13.51
N PRO A 36 -13.96 -18.35 14.46
CA PRO A 36 -13.33 -17.29 15.26
C PRO A 36 -12.13 -16.60 14.59
N LEU A 37 -11.99 -15.29 14.85
CA LEU A 37 -10.83 -14.49 14.46
C LEU A 37 -9.78 -14.49 15.57
N TYR A 38 -8.51 -14.66 15.20
CA TYR A 38 -7.37 -14.60 16.12
C TYR A 38 -6.98 -13.14 16.41
N PHE A 39 -7.79 -12.44 17.21
CA PHE A 39 -7.59 -11.01 17.50
C PHE A 39 -6.20 -10.68 18.08
N GLY A 40 -5.64 -11.54 18.92
CA GLY A 40 -4.29 -11.36 19.45
C GLY A 40 -3.22 -11.33 18.35
N GLU A 41 -3.39 -12.13 17.30
CA GLU A 41 -2.48 -12.13 16.15
C GLU A 41 -2.69 -10.87 15.29
N ILE A 42 -3.94 -10.44 15.09
CA ILE A 42 -4.24 -9.19 14.37
C ILE A 42 -3.54 -8.01 15.03
N VAL A 43 -3.68 -7.85 16.35
CA VAL A 43 -3.04 -6.74 17.09
C VAL A 43 -1.52 -6.80 16.99
N ARG A 44 -0.92 -8.00 17.12
CA ARG A 44 0.52 -8.19 16.97
C ARG A 44 1.00 -7.77 15.58
N GLN A 45 0.28 -8.18 14.54
CA GLN A 45 0.59 -7.80 13.16
C GLN A 45 0.35 -6.30 12.93
N CYS A 46 -0.66 -5.68 13.56
CA CYS A 46 -0.87 -4.23 13.48
C CYS A 46 0.32 -3.45 14.02
N ILE A 47 0.87 -3.85 15.17
CA ILE A 47 2.06 -3.21 15.75
C ILE A 47 3.26 -3.42 14.82
N LYS A 48 3.46 -4.65 14.33
CA LYS A 48 4.59 -4.99 13.44
C LYS A 48 4.56 -4.20 12.13
N ILE A 49 3.38 -4.06 11.52
CA ILE A 49 3.21 -3.35 10.25
C ILE A 49 3.22 -1.83 10.48
N GLY A 50 2.45 -1.35 11.45
CA GLY A 50 2.26 0.07 11.73
C GLY A 50 3.49 0.75 12.33
N TYR A 51 3.84 0.38 13.57
CA TYR A 51 4.86 1.10 14.35
C TYR A 51 6.22 1.11 13.65
N TYR A 52 6.65 -0.04 13.13
CA TYR A 52 7.95 -0.11 12.49
C TYR A 52 7.98 0.64 11.14
N SER A 53 6.84 0.83 10.46
CA SER A 53 6.75 1.54 9.16
C SER A 53 6.55 3.04 9.25
N LEU A 54 6.18 3.55 10.43
CA LEU A 54 5.96 4.96 10.66
C LEU A 54 7.19 5.84 10.32
N PRO A 55 8.44 5.49 10.70
CA PRO A 55 9.60 6.34 10.38
C PRO A 55 9.87 6.45 8.87
N VAL A 56 9.74 5.35 8.13
CA VAL A 56 10.02 5.33 6.69
C VAL A 56 8.94 6.10 5.93
N VAL A 57 7.67 5.89 6.28
CA VAL A 57 6.54 6.60 5.66
C VAL A 57 6.56 8.09 6.02
N GLY A 58 6.81 8.42 7.29
CA GLY A 58 6.87 9.81 7.75
C GLY A 58 8.02 10.60 7.09
N LEU A 59 9.24 10.04 7.07
CA LEU A 59 10.40 10.71 6.48
C LEU A 59 10.20 10.94 4.97
N THR A 60 9.68 9.94 4.25
CA THR A 60 9.41 10.08 2.82
C THR A 60 8.29 11.09 2.54
N ALA A 61 7.25 11.14 3.38
CA ALA A 61 6.18 12.12 3.27
C ALA A 61 6.69 13.56 3.44
N VAL A 62 7.55 13.84 4.43
CA VAL A 62 8.15 15.18 4.62
C VAL A 62 8.85 15.65 3.35
N PHE A 63 9.77 14.84 2.82
CA PHE A 63 10.58 15.23 1.67
C PHE A 63 9.74 15.38 0.41
N ILE A 64 8.73 14.54 0.22
CA ILE A 64 7.87 14.63 -0.96
C ILE A 64 6.95 15.83 -0.87
N GLY A 65 6.40 16.15 0.30
CA GLY A 65 5.62 17.38 0.50
C GLY A 65 6.44 18.64 0.29
N ALA A 66 7.66 18.68 0.83
CA ALA A 66 8.62 19.77 0.61
C ALA A 66 8.98 19.95 -0.87
N ALA A 67 9.33 18.85 -1.55
CA ALA A 67 9.66 18.88 -2.98
C ALA A 67 8.45 19.29 -3.83
N LEU A 68 7.24 18.81 -3.51
CA LEU A 68 6.02 19.17 -4.21
C LEU A 68 5.75 20.68 -4.09
N ALA A 69 5.79 21.24 -2.89
CA ALA A 69 5.60 22.68 -2.68
C ALA A 69 6.57 23.52 -3.52
N LEU A 70 7.87 23.16 -3.51
CA LEU A 70 8.88 23.87 -4.30
C LEU A 70 8.61 23.79 -5.81
N ASN A 71 8.27 22.61 -6.32
CA ASN A 71 8.00 22.43 -7.76
C ASN A 71 6.74 23.16 -8.20
N ILE A 72 5.69 23.15 -7.37
CA ILE A 72 4.45 23.90 -7.66
C ILE A 72 4.70 25.41 -7.62
N TYR A 73 5.53 25.91 -6.70
CA TYR A 73 5.91 27.32 -6.68
C TYR A 73 6.63 27.74 -7.97
N VAL A 74 7.68 27.00 -8.34
CA VAL A 74 8.49 27.30 -9.53
C VAL A 74 7.67 27.19 -10.81
N GLY A 75 6.72 26.25 -10.88
CA GLY A 75 5.79 26.14 -12.00
C GLY A 75 4.74 27.26 -12.01
N GLY A 76 4.17 27.57 -10.85
CA GLY A 76 3.09 28.54 -10.66
C GLY A 76 3.52 29.99 -10.83
N SER A 77 4.76 30.34 -10.46
CA SER A 77 5.32 31.69 -10.61
C SER A 77 5.37 32.16 -12.06
N ARG A 78 5.57 31.23 -13.00
CA ARG A 78 5.51 31.51 -14.45
C ARG A 78 4.15 32.01 -14.93
N PHE A 79 3.09 31.74 -14.18
CA PHE A 79 1.71 32.10 -14.48
C PHE A 79 1.08 33.00 -13.41
N ASN A 80 1.87 33.55 -12.48
CA ASN A 80 1.38 34.31 -11.31
C ASN A 80 0.32 33.55 -10.49
N ALA A 81 0.46 32.23 -10.39
CA ALA A 81 -0.51 31.31 -9.78
C ALA A 81 -0.02 30.70 -8.45
N GLU A 82 1.01 31.31 -7.83
CA GLU A 82 1.67 30.80 -6.62
C GLU A 82 0.70 30.63 -5.45
N GLN A 83 -0.33 31.49 -5.36
CA GLN A 83 -1.37 31.46 -4.32
C GLN A 83 -2.14 30.13 -4.24
N PHE A 84 -2.14 29.32 -5.31
CA PHE A 84 -2.80 28.01 -5.33
C PHE A 84 -1.91 26.88 -4.81
N LEU A 85 -0.65 27.16 -4.47
CA LEU A 85 0.30 26.18 -3.95
C LEU A 85 -0.24 25.37 -2.76
N PRO A 86 -0.81 25.97 -1.70
CA PRO A 86 -1.30 25.20 -0.55
C PRO A 86 -2.40 24.22 -0.98
N ASN A 87 -3.29 24.64 -1.88
CA ASN A 87 -4.41 23.85 -2.40
C ASN A 87 -3.93 22.63 -3.20
N ILE A 88 -2.92 22.83 -4.05
CA ILE A 88 -2.36 21.75 -4.87
C ILE A 88 -1.57 20.77 -3.98
N VAL A 89 -0.82 21.27 -2.99
CA VAL A 89 -0.07 20.42 -2.07
C VAL A 89 -1.03 19.54 -1.26
N VAL A 90 -2.07 20.10 -0.65
CA VAL A 90 -2.99 19.31 0.17
C VAL A 90 -3.75 18.28 -0.65
N LEU A 91 -4.30 18.65 -1.81
CA LEU A 91 -5.05 17.71 -2.65
C LEU A 91 -4.14 16.65 -3.29
N GLY A 92 -2.95 17.06 -3.74
CA GLY A 92 -1.98 16.14 -4.34
C GLY A 92 -1.49 15.10 -3.36
N ILE A 93 -1.30 15.48 -2.09
CA ILE A 93 -0.91 14.57 -1.03
C ILE A 93 -2.07 13.66 -0.63
N THR A 94 -3.21 14.21 -0.23
CA THR A 94 -4.32 13.40 0.34
C THR A 94 -4.95 12.45 -0.67
N ARG A 95 -5.09 12.86 -1.95
CA ARG A 95 -5.79 12.04 -2.95
C ARG A 95 -4.89 11.02 -3.63
N GLU A 96 -3.61 11.32 -3.80
CA GLU A 96 -2.73 10.55 -4.68
C GLU A 96 -1.43 10.16 -3.99
N LEU A 97 -0.57 11.14 -3.68
CA LEU A 97 0.80 10.88 -3.29
C LEU A 97 0.88 10.17 -1.95
N GLY A 98 0.17 10.62 -0.92
CA GLY A 98 0.15 10.01 0.41
C GLY A 98 -0.18 8.51 0.38
N PRO A 99 -1.36 8.12 -0.17
CA PRO A 99 -1.74 6.72 -0.35
C PRO A 99 -0.72 5.90 -1.15
N VAL A 100 -0.25 6.42 -2.29
CA VAL A 100 0.65 5.68 -3.19
C VAL A 100 2.04 5.49 -2.59
N ILE A 101 2.62 6.52 -1.98
CA ILE A 101 3.95 6.46 -1.36
C ILE A 101 3.94 5.51 -0.17
N ALA A 102 2.96 5.64 0.72
CA ALA A 102 2.81 4.72 1.84
C ALA A 102 2.63 3.28 1.35
N GLY A 103 1.77 3.08 0.34
CA GLY A 103 1.56 1.78 -0.30
C GLY A 103 2.84 1.17 -0.85
N LEU A 104 3.64 1.92 -1.61
CA LEU A 104 4.89 1.44 -2.21
C LEU A 104 5.98 1.17 -1.15
N MET A 105 6.10 2.02 -0.13
CA MET A 105 7.03 1.78 0.98
C MET A 105 6.66 0.51 1.76
N LEU A 106 5.36 0.28 1.97
CA LEU A 106 4.87 -0.95 2.60
C LEU A 106 4.99 -2.16 1.68
N ALA A 107 4.86 -2.01 0.37
CA ALA A 107 5.16 -3.09 -0.58
C ALA A 107 6.62 -3.55 -0.40
N GLY A 108 7.58 -2.63 -0.37
CA GLY A 108 8.99 -2.94 -0.18
C GLY A 108 9.29 -3.61 1.17
N ARG A 109 8.73 -3.09 2.26
CA ARG A 109 9.12 -3.50 3.62
C ARG A 109 8.22 -4.58 4.22
N VAL A 110 6.91 -4.41 4.08
CA VAL A 110 5.90 -5.26 4.71
C VAL A 110 5.55 -6.45 3.81
N SER A 111 5.31 -6.25 2.51
CA SER A 111 5.02 -7.37 1.59
C SER A 111 6.20 -8.33 1.51
N ALA A 112 7.42 -7.79 1.32
CA ALA A 112 8.65 -8.59 1.33
C ALA A 112 8.85 -9.33 2.65
N GLY A 113 8.63 -8.66 3.80
CA GLY A 113 8.76 -9.27 5.12
C GLY A 113 7.76 -10.39 5.35
N ILE A 114 6.49 -10.21 4.94
CA ILE A 114 5.45 -11.25 5.00
C ILE A 114 5.82 -12.44 4.11
N ALA A 115 6.28 -12.19 2.87
CA ALA A 115 6.72 -13.22 1.95
C ALA A 115 7.91 -14.00 2.50
N ALA A 116 8.89 -13.31 3.11
CA ALA A 116 10.04 -13.93 3.72
C ALA A 116 9.64 -14.80 4.92
N GLU A 117 8.80 -14.29 5.81
CA GLU A 117 8.34 -15.00 7.01
C GLU A 117 7.54 -16.26 6.64
N ILE A 118 6.56 -16.14 5.74
CA ILE A 118 5.76 -17.29 5.27
C ILE A 118 6.62 -18.26 4.48
N GLY A 119 7.55 -17.76 3.67
CA GLY A 119 8.45 -18.61 2.91
C GLY A 119 9.39 -19.42 3.80
N THR A 120 9.94 -18.81 4.86
CA THR A 120 10.71 -19.54 5.88
C THR A 120 9.83 -20.59 6.57
N MET A 121 8.62 -20.23 7.00
CA MET A 121 7.69 -21.18 7.62
C MET A 121 7.41 -22.38 6.72
N LYS A 122 7.24 -22.15 5.41
CA LYS A 122 7.05 -23.21 4.43
C LYS A 122 8.28 -24.11 4.30
N VAL A 123 9.47 -23.53 4.17
CA VAL A 123 10.74 -24.30 4.06
C VAL A 123 10.98 -25.15 5.32
N THR A 124 10.54 -24.68 6.48
CA THR A 124 10.63 -25.41 7.75
C THR A 124 9.42 -26.32 8.04
N GLU A 125 8.54 -26.55 7.06
CA GLU A 125 7.33 -27.39 7.17
C GLU A 125 6.35 -26.95 8.28
N GLN A 126 6.46 -25.72 8.78
CA GLN A 126 5.57 -25.19 9.83
C GLN A 126 4.15 -24.96 9.31
N ILE A 127 3.99 -24.68 8.01
CA ILE A 127 2.67 -24.53 7.38
C ILE A 127 1.97 -25.90 7.31
N ASP A 128 2.70 -26.94 6.91
CA ASP A 128 2.17 -28.32 6.85
C ASP A 128 1.86 -28.85 8.26
N ALA A 129 2.67 -28.47 9.25
CA ALA A 129 2.39 -28.76 10.66
C ALA A 129 1.05 -28.16 11.13
N LEU A 130 0.68 -26.95 10.69
CA LEU A 130 -0.64 -26.39 11.02
C LEU A 130 -1.78 -27.23 10.46
N ASP A 131 -1.67 -27.69 9.21
CA ASP A 131 -2.68 -28.54 8.58
C ASP A 131 -2.80 -29.90 9.29
N THR A 132 -1.68 -30.52 9.70
CA THR A 132 -1.71 -31.78 10.49
C THR A 132 -2.32 -31.60 11.88
N LEU A 133 -2.17 -30.42 12.48
CA LEU A 133 -2.80 -30.04 13.76
C LEU A 133 -4.25 -29.57 13.60
N SER A 134 -4.89 -29.82 12.45
CA SER A 134 -6.27 -29.41 12.14
C SER A 134 -6.50 -27.90 12.24
N THR A 135 -5.44 -27.10 12.13
CA THR A 135 -5.50 -25.64 12.20
C THR A 135 -5.28 -25.05 10.82
N SER A 136 -6.33 -24.46 10.24
CA SER A 136 -6.21 -23.90 8.89
C SER A 136 -5.20 -22.74 8.81
N PRO A 137 -4.16 -22.81 7.95
CA PRO A 137 -3.18 -21.74 7.77
C PRO A 137 -3.83 -20.47 7.20
N TYR A 138 -4.90 -20.61 6.43
CA TYR A 138 -5.66 -19.46 5.92
C TYR A 138 -6.27 -18.61 7.04
N ARG A 139 -6.69 -19.24 8.14
CA ARG A 139 -7.34 -18.57 9.28
C ARG A 139 -6.33 -18.05 10.30
N TYR A 140 -5.29 -18.82 10.58
CA TYR A 140 -4.31 -18.48 11.61
C TYR A 140 -3.18 -17.59 11.08
N LEU A 141 -2.78 -17.75 9.80
CA LEU A 141 -1.61 -17.08 9.23
C LEU A 141 -2.01 -15.93 8.29
N TYR A 142 -2.81 -16.20 7.26
CA TYR A 142 -3.05 -15.22 6.20
C TYR A 142 -4.11 -14.16 6.58
N ALA A 143 -5.24 -14.59 7.15
CA ALA A 143 -6.33 -13.69 7.52
C ALA A 143 -5.93 -12.59 8.54
N PRO A 144 -5.16 -12.87 9.61
CA PRO A 144 -4.76 -11.83 10.54
C PRO A 144 -3.85 -10.77 9.92
N ARG A 145 -2.93 -11.18 9.04
CA ARG A 145 -2.05 -10.26 8.29
C ARG A 145 -2.85 -9.37 7.33
N LEU A 146 -3.88 -9.94 6.69
CA LEU A 146 -4.78 -9.20 5.81
C LEU A 146 -5.50 -8.09 6.57
N TRP A 147 -6.15 -8.42 7.68
CA TRP A 147 -6.85 -7.44 8.52
C TRP A 147 -5.90 -6.40 9.10
N ALA A 148 -4.73 -6.82 9.57
CA ALA A 148 -3.75 -5.90 10.10
C ALA A 148 -3.29 -4.88 9.05
N ALA A 149 -3.00 -5.32 7.81
CA ALA A 149 -2.60 -4.41 6.74
C ALA A 149 -3.74 -3.47 6.29
N ILE A 150 -4.98 -3.97 6.20
CA ILE A 150 -6.16 -3.17 5.84
C ILE A 150 -6.40 -2.04 6.86
N ILE A 151 -6.19 -2.32 8.15
CA ILE A 151 -6.44 -1.34 9.22
C ILE A 151 -5.25 -0.37 9.37
N THR A 152 -4.02 -0.87 9.29
CA THR A 152 -2.83 -0.05 9.56
C THR A 152 -2.47 0.88 8.42
N LEU A 153 -2.68 0.49 7.16
CA LEU A 153 -2.27 1.32 6.03
C LEU A 153 -3.04 2.66 5.96
N PRO A 154 -4.37 2.71 6.15
CA PRO A 154 -5.10 3.97 6.30
C PRO A 154 -4.58 4.86 7.42
N ILE A 155 -4.25 4.29 8.58
CA ILE A 155 -3.70 5.04 9.71
C ILE A 155 -2.34 5.66 9.33
N LEU A 156 -1.48 4.88 8.67
CA LEU A 156 -0.19 5.37 8.19
C LEU A 156 -0.33 6.46 7.13
N VAL A 157 -1.29 6.32 6.22
CA VAL A 157 -1.58 7.34 5.18
C VAL A 157 -2.09 8.63 5.81
N PHE A 158 -3.00 8.55 6.78
CA PHE A 158 -3.45 9.73 7.49
C PHE A 158 -2.29 10.50 8.14
N VAL A 159 -1.38 9.77 8.81
CA VAL A 159 -0.17 10.38 9.39
C VAL A 159 0.76 10.94 8.31
N ALA A 160 0.92 10.22 7.19
CA ALA A 160 1.72 10.67 6.05
C ALA A 160 1.16 11.96 5.43
N ASP A 161 -0.17 12.09 5.33
CA ASP A 161 -0.81 13.26 4.77
C ASP A 161 -0.56 14.50 5.63
N VAL A 162 -0.74 14.36 6.96
CA VAL A 162 -0.45 15.45 7.91
C VAL A 162 1.02 15.87 7.84
N ILE A 163 1.94 14.90 7.88
CA ILE A 163 3.38 15.15 7.84
C ILE A 163 3.82 15.73 6.49
N GLY A 164 3.24 15.24 5.39
CA GLY A 164 3.56 15.71 4.04
C GLY A 164 3.09 17.15 3.81
N VAL A 165 1.86 17.48 4.22
CA VAL A 165 1.37 18.86 4.15
C VAL A 165 2.20 19.78 5.04
N ALA A 166 2.60 19.32 6.24
CA ALA A 166 3.52 20.07 7.09
C ALA A 166 4.91 20.28 6.43
N GLY A 167 5.43 19.29 5.71
CA GLY A 167 6.65 19.43 4.92
C GLY A 167 6.54 20.51 3.83
N GLY A 168 5.39 20.56 3.15
CA GLY A 168 5.08 21.62 2.17
C GLY A 168 4.96 23.00 2.81
N TYR A 169 4.32 23.09 3.98
CA TYR A 169 4.22 24.31 4.77
C TYR A 169 5.60 24.86 5.15
N LEU A 170 6.51 24.01 5.64
CA LEU A 170 7.86 24.43 6.05
C LEU A 170 8.65 25.08 4.90
N VAL A 171 8.55 24.52 3.69
CA VAL A 171 9.20 25.10 2.50
C VAL A 171 8.52 26.39 2.05
N ALA A 172 7.18 26.42 2.06
CA ALA A 172 6.41 27.60 1.67
C ALA A 172 6.76 28.80 2.56
N THR A 173 6.68 28.65 3.89
CA THR A 173 6.94 29.76 4.81
C THR A 173 8.43 30.04 5.01
N GLY A 174 9.27 29.00 4.97
CA GLY A 174 10.69 29.12 5.29
C GLY A 174 11.56 29.64 4.15
N THR A 175 11.28 29.21 2.91
CA THR A 175 12.10 29.58 1.74
C THR A 175 11.37 30.42 0.71
N LEU A 176 10.04 30.39 0.66
CA LEU A 176 9.26 31.04 -0.40
C LEU A 176 8.51 32.29 0.10
N ASP A 177 8.79 32.73 1.34
CA ASP A 177 8.22 33.92 1.98
C ASP A 177 6.67 33.97 1.97
N PHE A 178 6.03 32.79 1.98
CA PHE A 178 4.58 32.68 2.05
C PHE A 178 4.08 33.02 3.46
N ASN A 179 2.93 33.70 3.52
CA ASN A 179 2.24 33.89 4.79
C ASN A 179 1.70 32.55 5.33
N GLY A 180 2.18 32.13 6.49
CA GLY A 180 1.81 30.85 7.11
C GLY A 180 0.33 30.74 7.51
N ASP A 181 -0.27 31.83 7.99
CA ASP A 181 -1.70 31.86 8.33
C ASP A 181 -2.55 31.68 7.06
N LEU A 182 -2.15 32.33 5.96
CA LEU A 182 -2.81 32.15 4.66
C LEU A 182 -2.67 30.71 4.14
N TYR A 183 -1.48 30.10 4.27
CA TYR A 183 -1.26 28.71 3.85
C TYR A 183 -2.20 27.75 4.59
N ILE A 184 -2.28 27.87 5.91
CA ILE A 184 -3.11 26.98 6.74
C ILE A 184 -4.59 27.18 6.45
N ARG A 185 -5.05 28.45 6.36
CA ARG A 185 -6.45 28.74 6.02
C ARG A 185 -6.84 28.20 4.66
N ASN A 186 -6.00 28.41 3.64
CA ASN A 186 -6.26 27.90 2.29
C ASN A 186 -6.29 26.37 2.27
N THR A 187 -5.33 25.74 2.95
CA THR A 187 -5.29 24.28 3.11
C THR A 187 -6.56 23.73 3.74
N MET A 188 -7.01 24.31 4.86
CA MET A 188 -8.20 23.86 5.59
C MET A 188 -9.50 24.12 4.85
N ASN A 189 -9.59 25.23 4.11
CA ASN A 189 -10.81 25.59 3.38
C ASN A 189 -10.97 24.78 2.08
N TYR A 190 -9.87 24.33 1.49
CA TYR A 190 -9.88 23.65 0.19
C TYR A 190 -9.98 22.13 0.30
N VAL A 191 -9.43 21.54 1.37
CA VAL A 191 -9.55 20.10 1.61
C VAL A 191 -10.96 19.74 2.05
N THR A 192 -11.57 18.78 1.39
CA THR A 192 -12.88 18.25 1.78
C THR A 192 -12.75 16.90 2.48
N GLY A 193 -13.77 16.52 3.25
CA GLY A 193 -13.82 15.17 3.83
C GLY A 193 -13.74 14.07 2.77
N GLY A 194 -14.29 14.31 1.58
CA GLY A 194 -14.21 13.38 0.44
C GLY A 194 -12.78 13.08 0.01
N ASP A 195 -11.93 14.12 -0.05
CA ASP A 195 -10.52 13.96 -0.43
C ASP A 195 -9.77 13.05 0.56
N ILE A 196 -10.03 13.24 1.86
CA ILE A 196 -9.41 12.45 2.93
C ILE A 196 -9.96 11.01 2.90
N PHE A 197 -11.28 10.83 2.91
CA PHE A 197 -11.88 9.50 2.92
C PHE A 197 -11.54 8.70 1.65
N GLY A 198 -11.48 9.36 0.48
CA GLY A 198 -11.02 8.75 -0.77
C GLY A 198 -9.59 8.23 -0.64
N GLY A 199 -8.67 9.05 -0.10
CA GLY A 199 -7.29 8.63 0.18
C GLY A 199 -7.21 7.43 1.15
N LEU A 200 -8.00 7.44 2.22
CA LEU A 200 -8.04 6.35 3.21
C LEU A 200 -8.64 5.05 2.65
N ILE A 201 -9.64 5.12 1.77
CA ILE A 201 -10.20 3.95 1.11
C ILE A 201 -9.17 3.34 0.16
N LYS A 202 -8.45 4.16 -0.62
CA LYS A 202 -7.32 3.68 -1.44
C LYS A 202 -6.28 2.97 -0.58
N ALA A 203 -5.92 3.58 0.56
CA ALA A 203 -4.99 3.02 1.52
C ALA A 203 -5.43 1.62 2.01
N ALA A 204 -6.70 1.44 2.34
CA ALA A 204 -7.22 0.13 2.77
C ALA A 204 -7.08 -0.93 1.66
N VAL A 205 -7.37 -0.56 0.41
CA VAL A 205 -7.20 -1.44 -0.76
C VAL A 205 -5.72 -1.79 -0.97
N PHE A 206 -4.82 -0.81 -0.85
CA PHE A 206 -3.38 -1.06 -0.95
C PHE A 206 -2.87 -1.96 0.18
N GLY A 207 -3.40 -1.80 1.40
CA GLY A 207 -3.10 -2.68 2.54
C GLY A 207 -3.47 -4.14 2.24
N ALA A 208 -4.65 -4.35 1.65
CA ALA A 208 -5.06 -5.68 1.20
C ALA A 208 -4.11 -6.26 0.15
N ILE A 209 -3.72 -5.47 -0.85
CA ILE A 209 -2.79 -5.89 -1.92
C ILE A 209 -1.44 -6.30 -1.33
N VAL A 210 -0.85 -5.44 -0.48
CA VAL A 210 0.44 -5.68 0.18
C VAL A 210 0.42 -6.99 0.96
N SER A 211 -0.61 -7.22 1.77
CA SER A 211 -0.70 -8.47 2.54
C SER A 211 -0.93 -9.69 1.66
N LEU A 212 -1.81 -9.60 0.65
CA LEU A 212 -2.16 -10.74 -0.18
C LEU A 212 -0.99 -11.19 -1.05
N MET A 213 -0.26 -10.24 -1.66
CA MET A 213 0.90 -10.57 -2.48
C MET A 213 2.04 -11.14 -1.63
N GLY A 214 2.28 -10.58 -0.44
CA GLY A 214 3.23 -11.15 0.52
C GLY A 214 2.88 -12.59 0.88
N CYS A 215 1.61 -12.86 1.22
CA CYS A 215 1.17 -14.20 1.59
C CYS A 215 1.24 -15.18 0.42
N TYR A 216 0.79 -14.76 -0.77
CA TYR A 216 0.76 -15.61 -1.96
C TYR A 216 2.16 -16.03 -2.41
N HIS A 217 3.08 -15.07 -2.57
CA HIS A 217 4.43 -15.40 -2.99
C HIS A 217 5.23 -16.13 -1.91
N GLY A 218 4.99 -15.83 -0.62
CA GLY A 218 5.57 -16.59 0.49
C GLY A 218 5.13 -18.06 0.48
N GLN A 219 3.82 -18.32 0.33
CA GLN A 219 3.29 -19.68 0.23
C GLN A 219 3.79 -20.41 -1.03
N ASN A 220 4.09 -19.68 -2.10
CA ASN A 220 4.61 -20.28 -3.35
C ASN A 220 6.14 -20.30 -3.41
N SER A 221 6.84 -20.00 -2.31
CA SER A 221 8.31 -20.09 -2.27
C SER A 221 8.80 -21.54 -2.35
N GLU A 222 9.93 -21.75 -3.04
CA GLU A 222 10.53 -23.06 -3.30
C GLU A 222 12.05 -22.91 -3.42
N GLY A 223 12.83 -23.94 -3.05
CA GLY A 223 14.30 -23.93 -3.19
C GLY A 223 15.04 -23.30 -2.01
N GLY A 224 14.54 -23.46 -0.80
CA GLY A 224 15.21 -23.04 0.44
C GLY A 224 15.38 -21.52 0.54
N ALA A 225 16.47 -21.07 1.16
CA ALA A 225 16.72 -19.65 1.44
C ALA A 225 16.75 -18.76 0.19
N SER A 226 17.27 -19.25 -0.94
CA SER A 226 17.26 -18.53 -2.22
C SER A 226 15.83 -18.32 -2.74
N GLY A 227 14.99 -19.34 -2.56
CA GLY A 227 13.55 -19.29 -2.85
C GLY A 227 12.81 -18.21 -2.08
N VAL A 228 13.12 -18.07 -0.79
CA VAL A 228 12.53 -17.06 0.10
C VAL A 228 12.87 -15.65 -0.37
N GLY A 229 14.14 -15.40 -0.73
CA GLY A 229 14.57 -14.11 -1.29
C GLY A 229 13.84 -13.78 -2.61
N ARG A 230 13.72 -14.78 -3.51
CA ARG A 230 13.00 -14.61 -4.79
C ARG A 230 11.51 -14.31 -4.56
N ALA A 231 10.88 -15.00 -3.61
CA ALA A 231 9.48 -14.76 -3.25
C ALA A 231 9.26 -13.34 -2.71
N ALA A 232 10.17 -12.85 -1.87
CA ALA A 232 10.12 -11.47 -1.37
C ALA A 232 10.19 -10.45 -2.51
N THR A 233 11.13 -10.61 -3.44
CA THR A 233 11.24 -9.72 -4.61
C THR A 233 9.98 -9.74 -5.47
N LEU A 234 9.44 -10.94 -5.77
CA LEU A 234 8.22 -11.08 -6.55
C LEU A 234 7.02 -10.42 -5.85
N ALA A 235 6.92 -10.55 -4.52
CA ALA A 235 5.88 -9.90 -3.72
C ALA A 235 5.94 -8.38 -3.80
N VAL A 236 7.13 -7.78 -3.75
CA VAL A 236 7.29 -6.32 -3.89
C VAL A 236 6.83 -5.86 -5.27
N VAL A 237 7.31 -6.51 -6.33
CA VAL A 237 7.01 -6.14 -7.72
C VAL A 237 5.53 -6.29 -8.02
N SER A 238 4.92 -7.43 -7.66
CA SER A 238 3.49 -7.66 -7.89
C SER A 238 2.62 -6.70 -7.08
N SER A 239 2.99 -6.41 -5.83
CA SER A 239 2.30 -5.40 -5.01
C SER A 239 2.36 -4.02 -5.66
N ALA A 240 3.54 -3.57 -6.10
CA ALA A 240 3.72 -2.25 -6.69
C ALA A 240 2.90 -2.07 -7.97
N VAL A 241 2.92 -3.06 -8.87
CA VAL A 241 2.11 -3.03 -10.11
C VAL A 241 0.62 -2.98 -9.79
N LEU A 242 0.15 -3.80 -8.84
CA LEU A 242 -1.26 -3.81 -8.44
C LEU A 242 -1.68 -2.53 -7.71
N ILE A 243 -0.80 -1.91 -6.93
CA ILE A 243 -1.05 -0.61 -6.29
C ILE A 243 -1.24 0.47 -7.36
N PHE A 244 -0.34 0.57 -8.35
CA PHE A 244 -0.50 1.55 -9.43
C PHE A 244 -1.77 1.32 -10.25
N PHE A 245 -2.04 0.07 -10.63
CA PHE A 245 -3.26 -0.29 -11.35
C PHE A 245 -4.52 0.06 -10.55
N SER A 246 -4.54 -0.30 -9.26
CA SER A 246 -5.68 -0.02 -8.38
C SER A 246 -5.83 1.47 -8.11
N ASN A 247 -4.73 2.23 -8.01
CA ASN A 247 -4.77 3.67 -7.87
C ASN A 247 -5.49 4.31 -9.04
N PHE A 248 -5.06 4.00 -10.28
CA PHE A 248 -5.69 4.52 -11.48
C PHE A 248 -7.18 4.20 -11.56
N LEU A 249 -7.56 2.96 -11.23
CA LEU A 249 -8.95 2.52 -11.25
C LEU A 249 -9.79 3.26 -10.19
N LEU A 250 -9.28 3.38 -8.97
CA LEU A 250 -9.98 4.07 -7.87
C LEU A 250 -10.07 5.58 -8.10
N THR A 251 -9.02 6.23 -8.58
CA THR A 251 -9.06 7.66 -8.96
C THR A 251 -10.13 7.91 -10.02
N THR A 252 -10.17 7.09 -11.06
CA THR A 252 -11.19 7.19 -12.11
C THR A 252 -12.61 7.01 -11.56
N LEU A 253 -12.78 6.05 -10.64
CA LEU A 253 -14.07 5.77 -10.03
C LEU A 253 -14.53 6.91 -9.10
N PHE A 254 -13.66 7.39 -8.22
CA PHE A 254 -13.97 8.50 -7.31
C PHE A 254 -14.28 9.78 -8.06
N THR A 255 -13.48 10.11 -9.08
CA THR A 255 -13.74 11.29 -9.93
C THR A 255 -15.12 11.22 -10.61
N ARG A 256 -15.57 10.03 -11.03
CA ARG A 256 -16.91 9.83 -11.61
C ARG A 256 -18.05 9.96 -10.61
N ILE A 257 -17.80 9.62 -9.34
CA ILE A 257 -18.79 9.67 -8.25
C ILE A 257 -18.83 11.07 -7.59
N GLY A 258 -17.89 11.96 -7.94
CA GLY A 258 -17.76 13.29 -7.35
C GLY A 258 -17.01 13.29 -6.02
N LEU A 259 -16.14 12.29 -5.82
CA LEU A 259 -15.31 12.07 -4.63
C LEU A 259 -13.83 12.29 -4.96
#